data_AF-A0A0D6I0Y2-F1
#
_entry.id   AF-A0A0D6I0Y2-F1
#
_cell.length_a   1.000
_cell.length_b   1.000
_cell.length_c   1.000
_cell.angle_alpha   90.00
_cell.angle_beta   90.00
_cell.angle_gamma   90.00
#
_symmetry.space_group_name_H-M   'P 1'
#
loop_
_entity.id
_entity.type
_entity.pdbx_description
1 polymer ?
#
loop_
_entity_poly.entity_id
_entity_poly.type
_entity_poly.pdbx_seq_one_letter_code
_entity_poly.pdbx_strand_id
1 'polypeptide(L)'
;MSFYAIVAVRKEAVTGHVAYVRWGLAERGVPGWVSEPVTAAASEVIEAIKAGADVETVVSVDGLSVASRPVRVLTDEDGREHLASVPAPSSTLHTVFDLPEF
;
A
#
# COMPACT_ATOMS: atom_id res chain seq x y z
N MET A 1 -13.85 -2.04 11.27
CA MET A 1 -13.82 -1.61 9.85
C MET A 1 -12.64 -2.29 9.21
N SER A 2 -12.89 -3.03 8.13
CA SER A 2 -11.87 -3.78 7.39
C SER A 2 -11.21 -2.89 6.35
N PHE A 3 -9.92 -3.09 6.12
CA PHE A 3 -9.15 -2.40 5.10
C PHE A 3 -8.07 -3.34 4.55
N TYR A 4 -7.61 -3.09 3.33
CA TYR A 4 -6.47 -3.80 2.80
C TYR A 4 -5.17 -3.15 3.26
N ALA A 5 -4.29 -3.95 3.85
CA ALA A 5 -2.98 -3.50 4.31
C ALA A 5 -1.88 -3.99 3.35
N ILE A 6 -1.14 -3.06 2.76
CA ILE A 6 0.05 -3.33 1.96
C ILE A 6 1.26 -3.40 2.88
N VAL A 7 1.96 -4.53 2.86
CA VAL A 7 3.10 -4.81 3.77
C VAL A 7 4.45 -4.88 3.08
N ALA A 8 4.45 -5.05 1.75
CA ALA A 8 5.65 -5.06 0.94
C ALA A 8 5.31 -4.64 -0.49
N VAL A 9 6.29 -4.14 -1.22
CA VAL A 9 6.14 -3.72 -2.61
C VAL A 9 7.24 -4.32 -3.47
N ARG A 10 6.98 -4.47 -4.76
CA ARG A 10 8.02 -4.71 -5.76
C ARG A 10 7.95 -3.59 -6.78
N LYS A 11 9.03 -2.84 -6.90
CA LYS A 11 9.14 -1.68 -7.78
C LYS A 11 9.60 -2.12 -9.17
N GLU A 12 9.18 -1.40 -10.20
CA GLU A 12 9.75 -1.52 -11.53
C GLU A 12 11.18 -0.96 -11.52
N ALA A 13 12.13 -1.69 -12.11
CA ALA A 13 13.53 -1.31 -12.10
C ALA A 13 13.84 0.01 -12.82
N VAL A 14 13.03 0.38 -13.82
CA VAL A 14 13.27 1.57 -14.66
C VAL A 14 12.65 2.83 -14.07
N THR A 15 11.36 2.77 -13.69
CA THR A 15 10.62 3.94 -13.21
C THR A 15 10.66 4.10 -11.69
N GLY A 16 10.96 3.03 -10.95
CA GLY A 16 10.85 3.00 -9.49
C GLY A 16 9.41 2.96 -8.98
N HIS A 17 8.41 2.94 -9.87
CA HIS A 17 7.00 2.82 -9.49
C HIS A 17 6.68 1.44 -8.95
N VAL A 18 5.69 1.35 -8.08
CA VAL A 18 5.22 0.05 -7.55
C VAL A 18 4.56 -0.73 -8.68
N ALA A 19 5.14 -1.88 -9.03
CA ALA A 19 4.59 -2.80 -10.02
C ALA A 19 3.71 -3.88 -9.36
N TYR A 20 4.10 -4.34 -8.17
CA TYR A 20 3.34 -5.33 -7.40
C TYR A 20 3.34 -4.99 -5.92
N VAL A 21 2.33 -5.48 -5.22
CA VAL A 21 2.21 -5.36 -3.78
C VAL A 21 2.06 -6.73 -3.15
N ARG A 22 2.43 -6.84 -1.87
CA ARG A 22 1.86 -7.84 -0.96
C ARG A 22 0.85 -7.17 -0.07
N TRP A 23 -0.40 -7.61 -0.16
CA TRP A 23 -1.50 -7.03 0.59
C TRP A 23 -2.47 -8.10 1.11
N GLY A 24 -3.02 -7.86 2.29
CA GLY A 24 -4.00 -8.74 2.94
C GLY A 24 -5.12 -7.92 3.57
N LEU A 25 -6.21 -8.58 3.96
CA LEU A 25 -7.34 -7.91 4.61
C LEU A 25 -7.11 -7.92 6.12
N ALA A 26 -7.22 -6.76 6.76
CA ALA A 26 -7.06 -6.58 8.19
C ALA A 26 -8.24 -5.81 8.79
N GLU A 27 -8.41 -5.91 10.11
CA GLU A 27 -9.39 -5.13 10.86
C GLU A 27 -8.71 -4.22 11.87
N ARG A 28 -9.13 -2.95 11.94
CA ARG A 28 -8.57 -2.01 12.91
C ARG A 28 -8.83 -2.47 14.34
N GLY A 29 -7.76 -2.55 15.13
CA GLY A 29 -7.83 -2.97 16.54
C GLY A 29 -7.92 -4.48 16.75
N VAL A 30 -7.93 -5.28 15.68
CA VAL A 30 -7.91 -6.74 15.74
C VAL A 30 -6.50 -7.23 15.38
N PRO A 31 -5.83 -7.99 16.26
CA PRO A 31 -4.54 -8.60 15.91
C PRO A 31 -4.68 -9.62 14.79
N GLY A 32 -3.78 -9.56 13.80
CA GLY A 32 -3.69 -10.55 12.73
C GLY A 32 -4.46 -10.20 11.45
N TRP A 33 -4.55 -11.19 10.56
CA TRP A 33 -5.15 -11.07 9.24
C TRP A 33 -6.56 -11.66 9.20
N VAL A 34 -7.48 -10.95 8.56
CA VAL A 34 -8.75 -11.53 8.10
C VAL A 34 -8.51 -12.36 6.83
N SER A 35 -7.63 -11.88 5.96
CA SER A 35 -7.08 -12.63 4.82
C SER A 35 -5.58 -12.40 4.74
N GLU A 36 -4.83 -13.50 4.67
CA GLU A 36 -3.36 -13.47 4.59
C GLU A 36 -2.87 -12.65 3.39
N PRO A 37 -1.70 -11.99 3.49
CA PRO A 37 -1.16 -11.21 2.40
C PRO A 37 -0.83 -12.04 1.16
N VAL A 38 -1.36 -11.61 0.01
CA VAL A 38 -1.09 -12.18 -1.30
C VAL A 38 -0.37 -11.19 -2.20
N THR A 39 0.34 -11.69 -3.21
CA THR A 39 0.91 -10.84 -4.26
C THR A 39 -0.18 -10.43 -5.24
N ALA A 40 -0.30 -9.14 -5.53
CA ALA A 40 -1.19 -8.60 -6.56
C ALA A 40 -0.46 -7.56 -7.42
N ALA A 41 -0.88 -7.39 -8.67
CA ALA A 41 -0.39 -6.30 -9.51
C ALA A 41 -0.87 -4.95 -8.98
N ALA A 42 -0.10 -3.89 -9.17
CA ALA A 42 -0.50 -2.54 -8.78
C ALA A 42 -1.81 -2.10 -9.46
N SER A 43 -2.07 -2.55 -10.69
CA SER A 43 -3.33 -2.32 -11.40
C SER A 43 -4.54 -2.89 -10.67
N GLU A 44 -4.43 -4.08 -10.07
CA GLU A 44 -5.54 -4.69 -9.31
C GLU A 44 -5.87 -3.86 -8.06
N VAL A 45 -4.85 -3.33 -7.39
CA VAL A 45 -5.02 -2.45 -6.23
C VAL A 45 -5.66 -1.12 -6.64
N ILE A 46 -5.24 -0.56 -7.78
CA ILE A 46 -5.82 0.66 -8.34
C ILE A 46 -7.32 0.46 -8.59
N GLU A 47 -7.70 -0.64 -9.23
CA GLU A 47 -9.11 -0.95 -9.49
C GLU A 47 -9.89 -1.17 -8.19
N ALA A 48 -9.28 -1.80 -7.17
CA ALA A 48 -9.90 -1.92 -5.85
C ALA A 48 -10.15 -0.55 -5.19
N ILE A 49 -9.18 0.37 -5.24
CA ILE A 49 -9.33 1.74 -4.71
C ILE A 49 -10.45 2.48 -5.44
N LYS A 50 -10.50 2.39 -6.77
CA LYS A 50 -11.56 3.00 -7.59
C LYS A 50 -12.94 2.40 -7.28
N ALA A 51 -13.00 1.12 -6.93
CA ALA A 51 -14.21 0.46 -6.46
C ALA A 51 -14.61 0.84 -5.02
N GLY A 52 -13.84 1.70 -4.35
CA GLY A 52 -14.11 2.21 -3.00
C GLY A 52 -13.47 1.39 -1.87
N ALA A 53 -12.50 0.54 -2.16
CA ALA A 53 -11.77 -0.18 -1.13
C ALA A 53 -10.84 0.77 -0.35
N ASP A 54 -10.87 0.65 0.98
CA ASP A 54 -9.89 1.31 1.84
C ASP A 54 -8.56 0.54 1.80
N VAL A 55 -7.51 1.22 1.37
CA VAL A 55 -6.17 0.65 1.24
C VAL A 55 -5.17 1.51 2.01
N GLU A 56 -4.36 0.86 2.85
CA GLU A 56 -3.31 1.52 3.62
C GLU A 56 -1.98 0.80 3.50
N THR A 57 -0.87 1.52 3.59
CA THR A 57 0.42 0.90 3.87
C THR A 57 0.47 0.51 5.34
N VAL A 58 1.13 -0.59 5.67
CA VAL A 58 1.43 -0.98 7.04
C VAL A 58 2.92 -1.27 7.13
N VAL A 59 3.64 -0.35 7.77
CA VAL A 59 5.07 -0.54 8.05
C VAL A 59 5.20 -1.24 9.39
N SER A 60 5.84 -2.41 9.37
CA SER A 60 6.17 -3.14 10.59
C SER A 60 7.66 -3.03 10.86
N VAL A 61 8.01 -2.63 12.08
CA VAL A 61 9.38 -2.62 12.60
C VAL A 61 9.41 -3.59 13.77
N ASP A 62 10.29 -4.59 13.72
CA ASP A 62 10.41 -5.64 14.74
C ASP A 62 9.09 -6.36 15.08
N GLY A 63 8.23 -6.58 14.07
CA GLY A 63 6.94 -7.27 14.23
C GLY A 63 5.80 -6.42 14.80
N LEU A 64 6.05 -5.13 15.09
CA LEU A 64 5.03 -4.17 15.51
C LEU A 64 4.65 -3.27 14.34
N SER A 65 3.37 -3.15 14.04
CA SER A 65 2.87 -2.16 13.08
C SER A 65 3.01 -0.76 13.67
N VAL A 66 3.95 0.03 13.13
CA VAL A 66 4.34 1.34 13.69
C VAL A 66 3.71 2.50 12.95
N ALA A 67 3.30 2.31 11.69
CA ALA A 67 2.67 3.36 10.89
C ALA A 67 1.71 2.76 9.87
N SER A 68 0.52 3.37 9.76
CA SER A 68 -0.40 3.14 8.65
C SER A 68 -0.62 4.43 7.87
N ARG A 69 -0.75 4.32 6.55
CA ARG A 69 -1.01 5.47 5.69
C ARG A 69 -1.94 5.14 4.53
N PRO A 70 -3.03 5.90 4.34
CA PRO A 70 -3.90 5.72 3.19
C PRO A 70 -3.14 5.80 1.87
N VAL A 71 -3.52 4.91 0.95
CA VAL A 71 -3.00 4.85 -0.41
C VAL A 71 -4.02 5.48 -1.35
N ARG A 72 -3.52 6.19 -2.35
CA ARG A 72 -4.29 6.82 -3.41
C ARG A 72 -3.68 6.49 -4.76
N VAL A 73 -4.46 6.75 -5.81
CA VAL A 73 -4.01 6.66 -7.19
C VAL A 73 -3.54 8.04 -7.64
N LEU A 74 -2.39 8.08 -8.30
CA LEU A 74 -1.87 9.25 -9.01
C LEU A 74 -1.75 8.94 -10.49
N THR A 75 -1.97 9.96 -11.32
CA THR A 75 -1.68 9.89 -12.75
C THR A 75 -0.43 10.71 -13.03
N ASP A 76 0.55 10.12 -13.71
CA ASP A 76 1.76 10.82 -14.15
C ASP A 76 1.52 11.68 -15.42
N GLU A 77 2.57 12.36 -15.88
CA GLU A 77 2.50 13.24 -17.06
C GLU A 77 2.22 12.47 -18.36
N ASP A 78 2.52 11.16 -18.40
CA ASP A 78 2.25 10.26 -19.53
C ASP A 78 0.83 9.65 -19.47
N GLY A 79 0.02 10.02 -18.47
CA GLY A 79 -1.33 9.51 -18.28
C GLY A 79 -1.40 8.13 -17.62
N ARG A 80 -0.29 7.62 -17.06
CA ARG A 80 -0.24 6.31 -16.40
C ARG A 80 -0.59 6.43 -14.92
N GLU A 81 -1.34 5.46 -14.42
CA GLU A 81 -1.77 5.41 -13.03
C GLU A 81 -0.80 4.62 -12.16
N HIS A 82 -0.46 5.18 -10.99
CA HIS A 82 0.46 4.60 -10.03
C HIS A 82 -0.07 4.72 -8.60
N LEU A 83 0.37 3.80 -7.74
CA LEU A 83 0.08 3.84 -6.31
C LEU A 83 0.97 4.87 -5.62
N ALA A 84 0.37 5.70 -4.77
CA ALA A 84 1.09 6.65 -3.93
C ALA A 84 0.43 6.75 -2.55
N SER A 85 1.19 7.15 -1.54
CA SER A 85 0.59 7.48 -0.24
C SER A 85 -0.12 8.84 -0.30
N VAL A 86 -1.18 8.99 0.49
CA VAL A 86 -1.81 10.29 0.72
C VAL A 86 -0.80 11.21 1.44
N PRO A 87 -0.56 12.45 0.93
CA PRO A 87 0.32 13.40 1.59
C PRO A 87 -0.12 13.65 3.03
N ALA A 88 0.82 13.69 3.97
CA ALA A 88 0.54 14.14 5.33
C ALA A 88 1.41 15.37 5.63
N PRO A 89 0.90 16.33 6.42
CA PRO A 89 1.58 17.59 6.70
C PRO A 89 2.92 17.43 7.45
N SER A 90 3.19 16.27 8.06
CA SER A 90 4.52 15.92 8.56
C SER A 90 5.17 14.83 7.69
N SER A 91 6.36 15.13 7.16
CA SER A 91 7.19 14.25 6.32
C SER A 91 7.76 13.02 7.05
N THR A 92 7.33 12.74 8.28
CA THR A 92 7.88 11.66 9.13
C THR A 92 7.13 10.34 9.01
N LEU A 93 5.96 10.32 8.38
CA LEU A 93 5.24 9.07 8.12
C LEU A 93 5.84 8.39 6.90
N HIS A 94 6.08 7.08 7.02
CA HIS A 94 6.51 6.24 5.91
C HIS A 94 5.47 6.22 4.79
N THR A 95 5.94 6.02 3.56
CA THR A 95 5.16 5.96 2.33
C THR A 95 5.17 4.55 1.75
N VAL A 96 4.47 4.35 0.62
CA VAL A 96 4.54 3.07 -0.13
C VAL A 96 5.97 2.72 -0.53
N PHE A 97 6.86 3.71 -0.68
CA PHE A 97 8.23 3.51 -1.13
C PHE A 97 9.17 3.03 -0.02
N ASP A 98 8.77 3.24 1.24
CA ASP A 98 9.51 2.84 2.43
C ASP A 98 9.16 1.41 2.88
N LEU A 99 8.20 0.77 2.20
CA LEU A 99 7.85 -0.62 2.47
C LEU A 99 8.99 -1.56 2.03
N PRO A 100 9.16 -2.70 2.71
CA PRO A 100 10.10 -3.74 2.30
C PRO A 100 9.89 -4.17 0.84
N GLU A 101 10.99 -4.51 0.17
CA GLU A 101 10.97 -5.10 -1.17
C GLU A 101 10.98 -6.63 -1.14
N PHE A 102 10.40 -7.27 -2.18
CA PHE A 102 10.32 -8.74 -2.31
C PHE A 102 10.43 -9.23 -3.76
#